data_AF-A0A1C6F6D2-F1
#
_entry.id   AF-A0A1C6F6D2-F1
#
_cell.length_a   1.000
_cell.length_b   1.000
_cell.length_c   1.000
_cell.angle_alpha   90.00
_cell.angle_beta   90.00
_cell.angle_gamma   90.00
#
_symmetry.space_group_name_H-M   'P 1'
#
loop_
_entity.id
_entity.type
_entity.pdbx_description
1 polymer ?
#
loop_
_entity_poly.entity_id
_entity_poly.type
_entity_poly.pdbx_seq_one_letter_code
_entity_poly.pdbx_strand_id
1 'polypeptide(L)' 'MKIFDMNNLWVIRMIDENFSFFVIGFDKTEAIEKANSYIEDTSLTGKYKVEQADENTAVDCDYIVC' A
#
# COMPACT_ATOMS: atom_id res chain seq x y z
N MET A 1 -6.01 4.57 -19.11
CA MET A 1 -4.72 4.19 -18.51
C MET A 1 -5.04 3.12 -17.48
N LYS A 2 -4.53 1.88 -17.63
CA LYS A 2 -4.78 0.84 -16.62
C LYS A 2 -3.88 1.15 -15.42
N ILE A 3 -4.42 1.12 -14.21
CA ILE A 3 -3.70 1.40 -12.96
C ILE A 3 -2.40 0.57 -12.83
N PHE A 4 -2.35 -0.60 -13.46
CA PHE A 4 -1.22 -1.53 -13.47
C PHE A 4 -0.03 -1.14 -14.37
N ASP A 5 -0.14 -0.14 -15.25
CA ASP A 5 1.04 0.40 -15.97
C ASP A 5 1.93 1.27 -15.06
N MET A 6 1.52 1.50 -13.81
CA MET A 6 2.28 2.24 -12.82
C MET A 6 3.16 1.25 -12.04
N ASN A 7 4.41 1.07 -12.47
CA ASN A 7 5.47 0.39 -11.70
C ASN A 7 5.62 0.93 -10.25
N ASN A 8 4.98 2.05 -9.98
CA ASN A 8 5.01 2.79 -8.73
C ASN A 8 3.86 2.41 -7.78
N LEU A 9 3.02 1.42 -8.10
CA LEU A 9 1.92 1.02 -7.23
C LEU A 9 2.33 -0.10 -6.27
N TRP A 10 2.08 0.11 -4.99
CA TRP A 10 2.43 -0.81 -3.92
C TRP A 10 1.20 -1.10 -3.07
N VAL A 11 1.05 -2.34 -2.63
CA VAL A 11 0.04 -2.75 -1.66
C VAL A 11 0.66 -2.83 -0.29
N ILE A 12 -0.02 -2.22 0.67
CA ILE A 12 0.22 -2.39 2.09
C ILE A 12 -0.88 -3.27 2.66
N ARG A 13 -0.51 -4.43 3.22
CA ARG A 13 -1.43 -5.32 3.92
C ARG A 13 -1.13 -5.30 5.40
N MET A 14 -2.08 -4.85 6.20
CA MET A 14 -2.01 -5.01 7.65
C MET A 14 -2.14 -6.51 7.97
N ILE A 15 -1.26 -7.04 8.80
CA ILE A 15 -1.27 -8.48 9.15
C ILE A 15 -2.30 -8.75 10.24
N ASP A 16 -2.38 -7.84 11.20
CA ASP A 16 -3.20 -7.97 12.40
C ASP A 16 -4.64 -7.44 12.17
N GLU A 17 -4.85 -6.72 11.07
CA GLU A 17 -6.13 -6.13 10.67
C GLU A 17 -6.48 -6.60 9.26
N ASN A 18 -7.75 -6.90 8.98
CA ASN A 18 -8.20 -7.23 7.62
C ASN A 18 -8.36 -5.95 6.78
N PHE A 19 -7.28 -5.17 6.70
CA PHE A 19 -7.21 -3.86 6.06
C PHE A 19 -6.04 -3.84 5.09
N SER A 20 -6.29 -3.32 3.88
CA SER A 20 -5.26 -3.17 2.86
C SER A 20 -5.46 -1.86 2.10
N PHE A 21 -4.36 -1.18 1.79
CA PHE A 21 -4.39 0.08 1.08
C PHE A 21 -3.27 0.14 0.04
N PHE A 22 -3.49 0.94 -1.01
CA PHE A 22 -2.47 1.19 -2.03
C PHE A 22 -1.65 2.44 -1.67
N VAL A 23 -0.38 2.38 -2.02
CA VAL A 23 0.56 3.50 -1.97
C VAL A 23 1.20 3.68 -3.33
N ILE A 24 1.27 4.93 -3.80
CA ILE A 24 2.04 5.28 -5.00
C ILE A 24 3.44 5.75 -4.58
N GLY A 25 4.49 5.01 -4.93
CA GLY A 25 5.90 5.35 -4.67
C GLY A 25 6.81 4.87 -5.78
N PHE A 26 7.82 5.65 -6.15
CA PHE A 26 8.79 5.32 -7.20
C PHE A 26 9.56 4.03 -6.92
N ASP A 27 9.82 3.76 -5.63
CA ASP A 27 10.44 2.53 -5.18
C ASP A 27 9.82 2.02 -3.87
N LYS A 28 10.31 0.87 -3.41
CA LYS A 28 9.82 0.22 -2.19
C LYS A 28 10.06 1.07 -0.94
N THR A 29 11.16 1.84 -0.91
CA THR A 29 11.53 2.67 0.23
C THR A 29 10.54 3.82 0.38
N GLU A 30 10.25 4.53 -0.71
CA GLU A 30 9.25 5.61 -0.70
C GLU A 30 7.86 5.07 -0.34
N ALA A 31 7.50 3.89 -0.86
CA ALA A 31 6.24 3.25 -0.52
C ALA A 31 6.12 2.94 0.99
N ILE A 32 7.21 2.49 1.62
CA ILE A 32 7.28 2.24 3.06
C ILE A 32 7.17 3.56 3.84
N GLU A 33 7.86 4.62 3.42
CA GLU A 33 7.80 5.93 4.07
C GLU A 33 6.38 6.49 4.07
N LYS A 34 5.70 6.46 2.92
CA LYS A 34 4.29 6.89 2.80
C LYS A 34 3.35 6.02 3.60
N ALA A 35 3.55 4.70 3.58
CA ALA A 35 2.76 3.78 4.40
C ALA A 35 2.89 4.09 5.89
N ASN A 36 4.11 4.32 6.38
CA ASN A 36 4.35 4.67 7.77
C ASN A 36 3.68 6.00 8.16
N SER A 37 3.79 7.03 7.30
CA SER A 37 3.11 8.32 7.52
C SER A 37 1.60 8.14 7.65
N TYR A 38 0.99 7.37 6.75
CA TYR A 38 -0.45 7.10 6.79
C TYR A 38 -0.85 6.31 8.05
N ILE A 39 -0.08 5.28 8.40
CA ILE A 39 -0.32 4.46 9.60
C ILE A 39 -0.25 5.31 10.88
N GLU A 40 0.71 6.23 10.96
CA GLU A 40 0.85 7.17 12.08
C GLU A 40 -0.36 8.12 12.16
N ASP A 41 -0.74 8.73 11.05
CA ASP A 41 -1.88 9.67 10.98
C ASP A 41 -3.23 9.01 11.32
N THR A 42 -3.38 7.74 10.99
CA THR A 42 -4.63 6.97 11.20
C THR A 42 -4.64 6.18 12.50
N SER A 43 -3.55 6.21 13.29
CA SER A 43 -3.40 5.40 14.50
C SER A 43 -3.57 3.89 14.24
N LEU A 44 -3.30 3.43 13.02
CA LEU A 44 -3.24 2.01 12.71
C LEU A 44 -2.08 1.39 13.50
N THR A 45 -2.29 0.21 14.06
CA THR A 45 -1.26 -0.47 14.85
C THR A 45 -1.05 -1.89 14.35
N GLY A 46 0.18 -2.39 14.48
CA GLY A 46 0.51 -3.77 14.12
C GLY A 46 1.52 -3.87 12.98
N LYS A 47 1.77 -5.11 12.56
CA LYS A 47 2.73 -5.39 11.50
C LYS A 47 2.05 -5.29 10.14
N TYR A 48 2.79 -4.87 9.13
CA TYR A 48 2.32 -4.85 7.75
C TYR A 48 3.31 -5.51 6.80
N LYS A 49 2.83 -5.84 5.61
CA LYS A 49 3.64 -6.27 4.47
C LYS A 49 3.50 -5.28 3.33
N VAL A 50 4.60 -5.07 2.60
CA VAL A 50 4.64 -4.23 1.40
C VAL A 50 5.00 -5.08 0.20
N GLU A 51 4.14 -5.06 -0.81
CA GLU A 51 4.29 -5.82 -2.04
C GLU A 51 4.04 -4.91 -3.25
N GLN A 52 4.77 -5.12 -4.33
CA GLN A 52 4.51 -4.40 -5.57
C GLN A 52 3.22 -4.92 -6.18
N ALA A 53 2.32 -4.02 -6.58
CA ALA A 53 1.07 -4.41 -7.21
C ALA A 53 1.32 -4.84 -8.66
N ASP A 54 0.74 -5.96 -9.06
CA ASP A 54 0.73 -6.47 -10.42
C ASP A 54 -0.72 -6.69 -10.92
N GLU A 55 -0.87 -7.10 -12.18
CA GLU A 55 -2.17 -7.36 -12.80
C GLU A 55 -3.00 -8.47 -12.11
N ASN A 56 -2.37 -9.29 -11.27
CA ASN A 56 -3.00 -10.38 -10.54
C ASN A 56 -3.27 -10.01 -9.08
N THR A 57 -2.87 -8.81 -8.66
CA THR A 57 -3.01 -8.33 -7.30
C THR A 57 -4.46 -7.94 -7.03
N ALA A 58 -5.26 -8.95 -6.66
CA ALA A 58 -6.62 -8.76 -6.18
C ALA A 58 -6.58 -8.32 -4.70
N VAL A 59 -6.89 -7.06 -4.44
CA VAL A 59 -6.95 -6.47 -3.10
C VAL A 59 -8.27 -5.75 -2.96
N ASP A 60 -9.00 -6.05 -1.90
CA ASP A 60 -10.13 -5.22 -1.47
C ASP A 60 -9.52 -3.95 -0.87
N CYS A 61 -9.52 -2.90 -1.67
CA CYS A 61 -8.79 -1.68 -1.37
C CYS A 61 -9.75 -0.64 -0.81
N ASP A 62 -9.53 -0.29 0.46
CA ASP A 62 -10.31 0.76 1.11
C ASP A 62 -9.83 2.17 0.72
N TYR A 63 -8.51 2.37 0.52
CA TYR A 63 -7.91 3.69 0.28
C TYR A 63 -6.67 3.66 -0.63
N ILE A 64 -6.45 4.76 -1.36
CA ILE A 64 -5.23 5.03 -2.14
C ILE A 64 -4.51 6.24 -1.54
N VAL A 65 -3.23 6.08 -1.21
CA VAL A 65 -2.35 7.12 -0.64
C VAL A 65 -1.31 7.55 -1.67
N CYS A 66 -1.15 8.86 -1.86
CA CYS A 66 -0.25 9.48 -2.85
C CYS A 66 0.87 10.29 -2.18
#